data_AF-A0A328S6P2-F1
#
_entry.id   AF-A0A328S6P2-F1
#
_cell.length_a   1.000
_cell.length_b   1.000
_cell.length_c   1.000
_cell.angle_alpha   90.00
_cell.angle_beta   90.00
_cell.angle_gamma   90.00
#
_symmetry.space_group_name_H-M   'P 1'
#
loop_
_entity.id
_entity.type
_entity.pdbx_description
1 polymer ?
#
loop_
_entity_poly.entity_id
_entity_poly.type
_entity_poly.pdbx_seq_one_letter_code
_entity_poly.pdbx_strand_id
1 'polypeptide(L)' 'MKIEDLLKPCPKCGSKDKTQHRDFEREFNAYGANGELKCTNCGHIFITRDEAIDMRRAQEAEDSEE' A
#
# COMPACT_ATOMS: atom_id res chain seq x y z
N MET A 1 -2.42 -5.36 5.65
CA MET A 1 -1.45 -6.40 5.21
C MET A 1 -0.70 -6.94 6.41
N LYS A 2 -0.42 -8.25 6.45
CA LYS A 2 0.44 -8.85 7.48
C LYS A 2 1.92 -8.59 7.15
N ILE A 3 2.77 -8.53 8.18
CA ILE A 3 4.22 -8.28 8.04
C ILE A 3 4.90 -9.34 7.15
N GLU A 4 4.44 -10.58 7.23
CA GLU A 4 4.99 -11.70 6.47
C GLU A 4 4.90 -11.50 4.95
N ASP A 5 3.82 -10.88 4.46
CA ASP A 5 3.62 -10.63 3.03
C ASP A 5 4.53 -9.52 2.50
N LEU A 6 4.93 -8.57 3.36
CA LEU A 6 5.89 -7.51 3.02
C LEU A 6 7.30 -8.07 2.83
N LEU A 7 7.64 -9.17 3.50
CA LEU A 7 8.96 -9.80 3.42
C LEU A 7 9.08 -10.79 2.26
N LYS A 8 7.96 -11.18 1.64
CA LYS A 8 7.97 -12.10 0.49
C LYS A 8 8.70 -11.48 -0.70
N PRO A 9 9.61 -12.24 -1.36
CA PRO A 9 10.32 -11.77 -2.54
C PRO A 9 9.34 -11.47 -3.67
N CYS A 10 9.72 -10.56 -4.56
CA CYS A 10 8.93 -10.23 -5.73
C CYS A 10 8.79 -11.47 -6.64
N PRO A 11 7.56 -11.84 -7.06
CA PRO A 11 7.36 -13.00 -7.93
C PRO A 11 7.95 -12.82 -9.32
N LYS A 12 8.20 -11.58 -9.77
CA LYS A 12 8.76 -11.31 -11.10
C LYS A 12 10.28 -11.30 -11.16
N CYS A 13 10.96 -10.72 -10.16
CA CYS A 13 12.41 -10.52 -10.19
C CYS A 13 13.15 -11.02 -8.96
N GLY A 14 12.46 -11.61 -7.98
CA GLY A 14 13.07 -12.12 -6.74
C GLY A 14 13.56 -11.07 -5.75
N SER A 15 13.54 -9.78 -6.11
CA SER A 15 13.93 -8.69 -5.20
C SER A 15 13.01 -8.62 -3.99
N LYS A 16 13.59 -8.37 -2.81
CA LYS A 16 12.85 -8.13 -1.56
C LYS A 16 12.52 -6.66 -1.34
N ASP A 17 13.13 -5.78 -2.12
CA ASP A 17 12.95 -4.34 -1.98
C ASP A 17 11.62 -3.92 -2.62
N LYS A 18 10.81 -3.25 -1.79
CA LYS A 18 9.53 -2.68 -2.19
C LYS A 18 9.53 -1.19 -1.87
N THR A 19 8.98 -0.40 -2.76
CA THR A 19 8.75 1.04 -2.58
C THR A 19 7.27 1.25 -2.28
N GLN A 20 6.99 1.80 -1.11
CA GLN A 20 5.65 2.25 -0.72
C GLN A 20 5.48 3.71 -1.14
N HIS A 21 4.55 3.97 -2.06
CA HIS A 21 4.09 5.31 -2.37
C HIS A 21 3.01 5.73 -1.38
N ARG A 22 3.07 6.97 -0.92
CA ARG A 22 2.08 7.58 -0.04
C ARG A 22 0.97 8.20 -0.88
N ASP A 23 -0.26 8.03 -0.44
CA ASP A 23 -1.43 8.70 -0.96
C ASP A 23 -1.72 9.91 -0.07
N PHE A 24 -1.41 11.10 -0.59
CA PHE A 24 -1.60 12.36 0.13
C PHE A 24 -3.01 12.90 -0.07
N GLU A 25 -3.52 13.54 0.98
CA GLU A 25 -4.77 14.28 0.95
C GLU A 25 -4.69 15.42 -0.09
N ARG A 26 -5.74 15.56 -0.91
CA ARG A 26 -5.69 16.44 -2.10
C ARG A 26 -5.56 17.92 -1.80
N GLU A 27 -6.12 18.38 -0.68
CA GLU A 27 -6.24 19.82 -0.42
C GLU A 27 -4.94 20.40 0.14
N PHE A 28 -4.46 19.84 1.25
CA PHE A 28 -3.28 20.37 1.95
C PHE A 28 -2.02 19.52 1.78
N ASN A 29 -2.13 18.28 1.26
CA ASN A 29 -1.06 17.27 1.21
C ASN A 29 -0.32 17.08 2.55
N ALA A 30 -0.91 17.51 3.67
CA ALA A 30 -0.30 17.48 4.99
C ALA A 30 -0.41 16.09 5.61
N TYR A 31 -1.50 15.40 5.32
CA TYR A 31 -1.75 14.03 5.75
C TYR A 31 -1.55 13.08 4.58
N GLY A 32 -0.86 11.97 4.85
CA GLY A 32 -0.55 10.95 3.86
C GLY A 32 -0.81 9.57 4.43
N ALA A 33 -1.57 8.78 3.70
CA ALA A 33 -1.86 7.41 4.02
C ALA A 33 -1.09 6.45 3.08
N ASN A 34 -1.15 5.15 3.36
CA ASN A 34 -0.53 4.17 2.47
C ASN A 34 -1.29 4.13 1.13
N GLY A 35 -0.55 4.22 0.02
CA GLY A 35 -1.06 4.12 -1.34
C GLY A 35 -0.49 2.91 -2.06
N GLU A 36 0.00 3.13 -3.29
CA GLU A 36 0.57 2.06 -4.13
C GLU A 36 1.81 1.42 -3.49
N LEU A 37 1.89 0.09 -3.53
CA LEU A 37 3.09 -0.67 -3.19
C LEU A 37 3.63 -1.38 -4.43
N LYS A 38 4.89 -1.11 -4.77
CA LYS A 38 5.54 -1.76 -5.93
C LYS A 38 6.95 -2.25 -5.63
N CYS A 39 7.40 -3.22 -6.41
CA CYS A 39 8.79 -3.67 -6.37
C CYS A 39 9.71 -2.55 -6.88
N THR A 40 10.75 -2.24 -6.11
CA THR A 40 11.72 -1.20 -6.46
C THR A 40 12.48 -1.55 -7.73
N ASN A 41 12.78 -2.84 -7.93
CA ASN A 41 13.63 -3.30 -9.03
C ASN A 41 12.86 -3.42 -10.37
N CYS A 42 11.71 -4.09 -10.39
CA CYS A 42 10.99 -4.37 -11.65
C CYS A 42 9.66 -3.62 -11.81
N GLY A 43 9.26 -2.83 -10.82
CA GLY A 43 7.98 -2.10 -10.88
C GLY A 43 6.74 -2.96 -10.74
N HIS A 44 6.86 -4.25 -10.37
CA HIS A 44 5.68 -5.09 -10.11
C HIS A 44 4.83 -4.49 -8.99
N ILE A 45 3.58 -4.18 -9.29
CA ILE A 45 2.62 -3.61 -8.36
C ILE A 45 2.03 -4.75 -7.52
N PHE A 46 2.18 -4.65 -6.21
CA PHE A 46 1.58 -5.56 -5.23
C PHE A 46 0.21 -5.06 -4.78
N ILE A 47 0.08 -3.74 -4.62
CA ILE A 47 -1.16 -3.05 -4.26
C ILE A 47 -1.24 -1.80 -5.11
N THR A 48 -2.35 -1.65 -5.81
CA THR A 48 -2.69 -0.44 -6.54
C THR A 48 -3.18 0.65 -5.59
N ARG A 49 -3.17 1.91 -6.04
CA ARG A 49 -3.67 3.02 -5.22
C ARG A 49 -5.13 2.83 -4.82
N ASP A 50 -5.97 2.38 -5.74
CA ASP A 50 -7.40 2.24 -5.50
C ASP A 50 -7.68 1.13 -4.47
N GLU A 51 -6.99 -0.02 -4.60
CA GLU A 51 -7.06 -1.08 -3.59
C GLU A 51 -6.61 -0.60 -2.20
N ALA A 52 -5.58 0.25 -2.13
CA ALA A 52 -5.13 0.83 -0.87
C ALA A 52 -6.17 1.78 -0.26
N ILE A 53 -6.90 2.55 -1.09
CA ILE A 53 -8.00 3.42 -0.63
C ILE A 53 -9.16 2.56 -0.12
N ASP A 54 -9.54 1.52 -0.85
CA ASP A 54 -10.65 0.64 -0.46
C ASP A 54 -10.36 -0.11 0.85
N MET A 55 -9.13 -0.60 1.04
CA MET A 55 -8.68 -1.20 2.30
C MET A 55 -8.78 -0.24 3.48
N ARG A 56 -8.45 1.05 3.30
CA ARG A 56 -8.57 2.05 4.37
C ARG A 56 -10.02 2.33 4.71
N ARG A 57 -10.87 2.51 3.71
CA ARG A 57 -12.32 2.73 3.92
C ARG A 57 -12.96 1.55 4.64
N ALA A 58 -12.55 0.33 4.31
CA ALA A 58 -13.01 -0.87 5.00
C ALA A 58 -12.58 -0.86 6.48
N GLN A 59 -11.31 -0.56 6.76
CA GLN A 59 -10.81 -0.45 8.14
C GLN A 59 -11.52 0.68 8.92
N GLU A 60 -11.71 1.85 8.32
CA GLU A 60 -12.42 2.98 8.93
C GLU A 60 -13.89 2.63 9.23
N ALA A 61 -14.53 1.83 8.38
CA ALA A 61 -15.88 1.32 8.64
C ALA A 61 -15.89 0.35 9.82
N GLU A 62 -14.96 -0.62 9.85
CA GLU A 62 -14.79 -1.57 10.97
C GLU A 62 -14.53 -0.84 12.30
N ASP A 63 -13.62 0.13 12.31
CA ASP A 63 -13.26 0.93 13.50
C ASP A 63 -14.42 1.84 13.99
N SER A 64 -15.41 2.12 13.13
CA SER A 64 -16.57 2.95 13.50
C SER A 64 -17.73 2.17 14.12
N GLU A 65 -17.71 0.83 14.00
CA GLU A 65 -18.70 -0.07 14.56
C GLU A 65 -18.35 -0.57 15.98
N GLU A 66 -17.13 -0.29 16.46
CA GLU A 66 -16.60 -0.64 17.79
C GLU A 66 -16.76 0.49 18.82
#